data_AF-A0A4R4LU85-F1
#
_entry.id   AF-A0A4R4LU85-F1
#
_cell.length_a   1.000
_cell.length_b   1.000
_cell.length_c   1.000
_cell.angle_alpha   90.00
_cell.angle_beta   90.00
_cell.angle_gamma   90.00
#
_symmetry.space_group_name_H-M   'P 1'
#
loop_
_entity.id
_entity.type
_entity.pdbx_description
1 polymer ?
#
loop_
_entity_poly.entity_id
_entity_poly.type
_entity_poly.pdbx_seq_one_letter_code
_entity_poly.pdbx_strand_id
1 'polypeptide(L)'
;MGHIRDLAALLLRTGLLFSGGPRRVLRQIGTLRRWGTTLAGLVAAAAARSPSRPALIDDEGALTFGELDERAARLAAGLPLQGPRPRVGVLCRNHRGMVETLVACSRRGAEVVLLNTGFGKGQLSAVLSELRPTLIVADAEFAPLLRSVPVALRRNVLWADRRPGPAREVPLAAPVPLDTLPP
;
A
#
# COMPACT_ATOMS: atom_id res chain seq x y z
N MET A 1 -23.78 18.13 -20.60
CA MET A 1 -22.67 18.94 -21.16
C MET A 1 -22.17 20.07 -20.22
N GLY A 2 -22.84 20.40 -19.10
CA GLY A 2 -22.39 21.45 -18.16
C GLY A 2 -21.26 21.04 -17.19
N HIS A 3 -21.25 19.78 -16.72
CA HIS A 3 -20.31 19.33 -15.68
C HIS A 3 -18.82 19.37 -16.04
N ILE A 4 -18.47 19.29 -17.33
CA ILE A 4 -17.06 19.31 -17.79
C ILE A 4 -16.47 20.73 -17.70
N ARG A 5 -17.30 21.75 -17.94
CA ARG A 5 -16.87 23.15 -17.84
C ARG A 5 -16.68 23.58 -16.40
N ASP A 6 -17.55 23.13 -15.51
CA ASP A 6 -17.44 23.41 -14.07
C ASP A 6 -16.21 22.73 -13.46
N LEU A 7 -15.92 21.48 -13.87
CA LEU A 7 -14.70 20.79 -13.47
C LEU A 7 -13.44 21.51 -13.99
N ALA A 8 -13.45 21.97 -15.24
CA ALA A 8 -12.32 22.71 -15.81
C ALA A 8 -12.09 24.05 -15.10
N ALA A 9 -13.16 24.78 -14.76
CA ALA A 9 -13.08 26.04 -14.01
C ALA A 9 -12.59 25.83 -12.58
N LEU A 10 -13.04 24.76 -11.91
CA LEU A 10 -12.59 24.40 -10.55
C LEU A 10 -11.10 24.04 -10.53
N LEU A 11 -10.61 23.34 -11.54
CA LEU A 11 -9.21 22.95 -11.70
C LEU A 11 -8.29 24.14 -12.02
N LEU A 12 -8.78 25.12 -12.78
CA LEU A 12 -8.08 26.38 -13.05
C LEU A 12 -7.97 27.25 -11.79
N ARG A 13 -9.06 27.33 -11.02
CA ARG A 13 -9.17 28.18 -9.82
C ARG A 13 -8.38 27.67 -8.62
N THR A 14 -8.06 26.38 -8.59
CA THR A 14 -7.30 25.72 -7.52
C THR A 14 -5.79 25.65 -7.78
N GLY A 15 -5.30 26.15 -8.92
CA GLY A 15 -3.86 26.17 -9.23
C GLY A 15 -3.24 24.78 -9.48
N LEU A 16 -4.06 23.72 -9.54
CA LEU A 16 -3.62 22.35 -9.76
C LEU A 16 -3.04 22.08 -11.16
N LEU A 17 -3.15 23.05 -12.08
CA LEU A 17 -2.65 22.91 -13.46
C LEU A 17 -1.28 23.53 -13.75
N PHE A 18 -0.63 24.28 -12.84
CA PHE A 18 0.55 25.06 -13.24
C PHE A 18 1.71 25.09 -12.24
N SER A 19 2.24 23.92 -11.83
CA SER A 19 3.52 23.86 -11.09
C SER A 19 4.56 22.88 -11.66
N GLY A 20 4.53 22.65 -12.98
CA GLY A 20 5.56 21.85 -13.64
C GLY A 20 5.64 22.10 -15.14
N GLY A 21 6.85 22.15 -15.69
CA GLY A 21 7.06 22.32 -17.13
C GLY A 21 6.34 21.22 -17.96
N PRO A 22 6.02 21.50 -19.24
CA PRO A 22 5.13 20.67 -20.06
C PRO A 22 5.61 19.21 -20.21
N ARG A 23 6.91 18.96 -20.18
CA ARG A 23 7.49 17.59 -20.19
C ARG A 23 7.25 16.80 -18.89
N ARG A 24 7.06 17.49 -17.76
CA ARG A 24 6.78 16.91 -16.44
C ARG A 24 5.30 16.55 -16.29
N VAL A 25 4.42 17.41 -16.80
CA VAL A 25 2.96 17.19 -16.87
C VAL A 25 2.62 16.02 -17.79
N LEU A 26 3.28 15.90 -18.95
CA LEU A 26 3.07 14.78 -19.87
C LEU A 26 3.45 13.42 -19.26
N ARG A 27 4.53 13.36 -18.46
CA ARG A 27 4.89 12.14 -17.71
C ARG A 27 3.87 11.81 -16.61
N GLN A 28 3.32 12.81 -15.92
CA GLN A 28 2.28 12.63 -14.90
C GLN A 28 0.94 12.17 -15.50
N ILE A 29 0.56 12.67 -16.67
CA ILE A 29 -0.64 12.22 -17.40
C ILE A 29 -0.46 10.77 -17.89
N GLY A 30 0.75 10.38 -18.31
CA GLY A 30 1.06 8.99 -18.67
C GLY A 30 0.89 8.01 -17.51
N THR A 31 1.27 8.38 -16.29
CA THR A 31 1.07 7.57 -15.07
C THR A 31 -0.38 7.56 -14.59
N LEU A 32 -1.07 8.70 -14.66
CA LEU A 32 -2.50 8.82 -14.30
C LEU A 32 -3.40 8.02 -15.24
N ARG A 33 -3.08 8.00 -16.55
CA ARG A 33 -3.80 7.19 -17.55
C ARG A 33 -3.60 5.69 -17.38
N ARG A 34 -2.51 5.26 -16.73
CA ARG A 34 -2.19 3.85 -16.54
C ARG A 34 -2.65 3.31 -15.18
N TRP A 35 -2.80 4.18 -14.16
CA TRP A 35 -3.05 3.77 -12.77
C TRP A 35 -4.14 4.55 -12.01
N GLY A 36 -4.72 5.63 -12.53
CA GLY A 36 -5.75 6.42 -11.83
C GLY A 36 -5.31 7.05 -10.50
N THR A 37 -6.26 7.44 -9.63
CA THR A 37 -6.04 7.92 -8.24
C THR A 37 -5.82 6.76 -7.26
N THR A 38 -5.13 5.71 -7.70
CA THR A 38 -4.82 4.56 -6.85
C THR A 38 -3.57 4.81 -6.03
N LEU A 39 -3.37 4.03 -4.96
CA LEU A 39 -2.19 4.12 -4.09
C LEU A 39 -0.89 4.02 -4.90
N ALA A 40 -0.85 3.12 -5.88
CA ALA A 40 0.25 3.00 -6.83
C ALA A 40 0.49 4.27 -7.64
N GLY A 41 -0.56 4.90 -8.16
CA GLY A 41 -0.47 6.15 -8.91
C GLY A 41 0.05 7.31 -8.08
N LEU A 42 -0.39 7.41 -6.81
CA LEU A 42 0.06 8.45 -5.88
C LEU A 42 1.55 8.29 -5.52
N VAL A 43 1.98 7.06 -5.20
CA VAL A 43 3.39 6.76 -4.89
C VAL A 43 4.28 7.00 -6.10
N ALA A 44 3.90 6.50 -7.28
CA ALA A 44 4.69 6.72 -8.51
C ALA A 44 4.79 8.21 -8.87
N ALA A 45 3.71 8.97 -8.70
CA ALA A 45 3.72 10.40 -8.96
C ALA A 45 4.58 11.16 -7.93
N ALA A 46 4.56 10.76 -6.66
CA ALA A 46 5.42 11.32 -5.62
C ALA A 46 6.90 10.99 -5.86
N ALA A 47 7.21 9.74 -6.22
CA ALA A 47 8.55 9.29 -6.58
C ALA A 47 9.11 10.05 -7.79
N ALA A 48 8.27 10.32 -8.81
CA ALA A 48 8.68 11.12 -9.96
C ALA A 48 8.91 12.61 -9.64
N ARG A 49 8.21 13.17 -8.65
CA ARG A 49 8.34 14.58 -8.25
C ARG A 49 9.51 14.82 -7.29
N SER A 50 9.64 13.94 -6.29
CA SER A 50 10.54 14.13 -5.15
C SER A 50 11.06 12.77 -4.64
N PRO A 51 11.92 12.09 -5.42
CA PRO A 51 12.34 10.72 -5.12
C PRO A 51 13.09 10.58 -3.80
N SER A 52 13.87 11.58 -3.41
CA SER A 52 14.68 11.58 -2.18
C SER A 52 13.92 11.98 -0.92
N ARG A 53 12.63 12.33 -1.02
CA ARG A 53 11.84 12.74 0.14
C ARG A 53 11.38 11.51 0.93
N PRO A 54 11.40 11.53 2.27
CA PRO A 54 10.85 10.44 3.08
C PRO A 54 9.37 10.20 2.75
N ALA A 55 9.04 8.93 2.52
CA ALA A 55 7.68 8.44 2.27
C ALA A 55 7.11 7.69 3.48
N LEU A 56 7.96 6.92 4.15
CA LEU A 56 7.59 6.11 5.31
C LEU A 56 8.73 6.14 6.33
N ILE A 57 8.40 6.13 7.62
CA ILE A 57 9.36 5.97 8.71
C ILE A 57 8.82 4.85 9.60
N ASP A 58 9.65 3.86 9.88
CA ASP A 58 9.38 2.80 10.85
C ASP A 58 10.64 2.50 11.69
N ASP A 59 10.65 1.41 12.44
CA ASP A 59 11.76 1.02 13.34
C ASP A 59 13.10 0.81 12.61
N GLU A 60 13.07 0.56 11.30
CA GLU A 60 14.26 0.41 10.46
C GLU A 60 14.68 1.75 9.81
N GLY A 61 14.03 2.86 10.16
CA GLY A 61 14.35 4.21 9.70
C GLY A 61 13.47 4.70 8.54
N ALA A 62 13.97 5.72 7.84
CA ALA A 62 13.24 6.36 6.75
C ALA A 62 13.40 5.61 5.42
N LEU A 63 12.29 5.41 4.72
CA LEU A 63 12.24 4.94 3.34
C LEU A 63 11.75 6.09 2.45
N THR A 64 12.49 6.39 1.39
CA THR A 64 12.15 7.47 0.46
C THR A 64 11.07 7.06 -0.54
N PHE A 65 10.44 8.04 -1.21
CA PHE A 65 9.45 7.75 -2.25
C PHE A 65 10.04 6.96 -3.42
N GLY A 66 11.29 7.23 -3.81
CA GLY A 66 11.97 6.49 -4.86
C GLY A 66 12.16 5.02 -4.49
N GLU A 67 12.65 4.76 -3.29
CA GLU A 67 12.86 3.39 -2.78
C GLU A 67 11.54 2.64 -2.61
N LEU A 68 10.52 3.29 -2.06
CA LEU A 68 9.19 2.69 -1.90
C LEU A 68 8.60 2.29 -3.26
N ASP A 69 8.72 3.15 -4.27
CA ASP A 69 8.20 2.88 -5.61
C ASP A 69 8.90 1.69 -6.27
N GLU A 70 10.23 1.65 -6.17
CA GLU A 70 11.06 0.57 -6.74
C GLU A 70 10.80 -0.77 -6.03
N ARG A 71 10.76 -0.77 -4.70
CA ARG A 71 10.49 -1.97 -3.89
C ARG A 71 9.09 -2.52 -4.16
N ALA A 72 8.09 -1.64 -4.19
CA ALA A 72 6.72 -2.03 -4.52
C ALA A 72 6.58 -2.52 -5.97
N ALA A 73 7.32 -1.94 -6.92
CA ALA A 73 7.34 -2.41 -8.31
C ALA A 73 7.95 -3.83 -8.43
N ARG A 74 9.07 -4.08 -7.74
CA ARG A 74 9.69 -5.41 -7.67
C ARG A 74 8.77 -6.43 -7.01
N LEU A 75 8.14 -6.06 -5.90
CA LEU A 75 7.16 -6.92 -5.23
C LEU A 75 5.99 -7.23 -6.16
N ALA A 76 5.39 -6.21 -6.79
CA ALA A 76 4.28 -6.39 -7.72
C ALA A 76 4.59 -7.36 -8.88
N ALA A 77 5.82 -7.31 -9.40
CA ALA A 77 6.27 -8.22 -10.46
C ALA A 77 6.39 -9.69 -9.98
N GLY A 78 6.71 -9.89 -8.70
CA GLY A 78 6.84 -11.21 -8.10
C GLY A 78 5.54 -11.83 -7.57
N LEU A 79 4.46 -11.04 -7.42
CA LEU A 79 3.20 -11.57 -6.87
C LEU A 79 2.51 -12.51 -7.87
N PRO A 80 2.15 -13.75 -7.47
CA PRO A 80 1.53 -14.76 -8.34
C PRO A 80 0.01 -14.51 -8.55
N LEU A 81 -0.36 -13.28 -8.89
CA LEU A 81 -1.75 -12.86 -9.04
C LEU A 81 -2.27 -13.15 -10.46
N GLN A 82 -3.41 -13.82 -10.53
CA GLN A 82 -4.08 -14.25 -11.75
C GLN A 82 -5.52 -13.74 -11.79
N GLY A 83 -6.06 -13.56 -12.99
CA GLY A 83 -7.42 -13.08 -13.20
C GLY A 83 -7.56 -11.56 -13.18
N PRO A 84 -8.77 -11.03 -13.48
CA PRO A 84 -8.98 -9.61 -13.76
C PRO A 84 -8.97 -8.71 -12.51
N ARG A 85 -9.35 -9.24 -11.34
CA ARG A 85 -9.36 -8.51 -10.06
C ARG A 85 -9.05 -9.48 -8.91
N PRO A 86 -7.78 -9.92 -8.78
CA PRO A 86 -7.38 -10.89 -7.77
C PRO A 86 -7.56 -10.29 -6.37
N ARG A 87 -7.99 -11.11 -5.40
CA ARG A 87 -8.19 -10.68 -4.01
C ARG A 87 -7.01 -11.12 -3.16
N VAL A 88 -6.39 -10.17 -2.44
CA VAL A 88 -5.21 -10.40 -1.60
C VAL A 88 -5.55 -10.10 -0.15
N GLY A 89 -5.41 -11.09 0.72
CA GLY A 89 -5.46 -10.89 2.17
C GLY A 89 -4.11 -10.40 2.68
N VAL A 90 -4.10 -9.36 3.51
CA VAL A 90 -2.89 -8.82 4.14
C VAL A 90 -3.04 -8.95 5.65
N LEU A 91 -2.21 -9.80 6.25
CA LEU A 91 -2.15 -10.05 7.70
C LEU A 91 -0.76 -9.66 8.21
N CYS A 92 -0.52 -8.35 8.26
CA CYS A 92 0.75 -7.75 8.66
C CYS A 92 0.54 -6.73 9.78
N ARG A 93 1.58 -6.46 10.54
CA ARG A 93 1.68 -5.32 11.46
C ARG A 93 1.90 -4.03 10.67
N ASN A 94 1.97 -2.91 11.40
CA ASN A 94 2.26 -1.61 10.82
C ASN A 94 3.77 -1.44 10.59
N HIS A 95 4.27 -1.93 9.46
CA HIS A 95 5.65 -1.77 9.02
C HIS A 95 5.73 -1.53 7.50
N ARG A 96 6.92 -1.21 6.99
CA ARG A 96 7.15 -0.97 5.54
C ARG A 96 6.68 -2.09 4.61
N GLY A 97 6.81 -3.35 5.01
CA GLY A 97 6.39 -4.50 4.20
C GLY A 97 4.88 -4.51 3.93
N MET A 98 4.07 -4.11 4.91
CA MET A 98 2.63 -3.91 4.71
C MET A 98 2.39 -2.83 3.65
N VAL A 99 3.00 -1.65 3.79
CA VAL A 99 2.81 -0.53 2.84
C VAL A 99 3.27 -0.91 1.43
N GLU A 100 4.45 -1.53 1.31
CA GLU A 100 4.97 -2.07 0.04
C GLU A 100 3.97 -3.04 -0.60
N THR A 101 3.35 -3.92 0.18
CA THR A 101 2.33 -4.87 -0.28
C THR A 101 1.08 -4.17 -0.79
N LEU A 102 0.59 -3.14 -0.10
CA LEU A 102 -0.57 -2.36 -0.54
C LEU A 102 -0.30 -1.66 -1.88
N VAL A 103 0.87 -1.03 -2.01
CA VAL A 103 1.28 -0.37 -3.25
C VAL A 103 1.44 -1.40 -4.37
N ALA A 104 2.05 -2.55 -4.08
CA ALA A 104 2.24 -3.63 -5.06
C ALA A 104 0.91 -4.24 -5.54
N CYS A 105 -0.04 -4.46 -4.63
CA CYS A 105 -1.39 -4.93 -4.96
C CYS A 105 -2.15 -3.89 -5.80
N SER A 106 -2.04 -2.61 -5.44
CA SER A 106 -2.59 -1.51 -6.23
C SER A 106 -2.00 -1.47 -7.65
N ARG A 107 -0.71 -1.77 -7.81
CA ARG A 107 -0.03 -1.92 -9.12
C ARG A 107 -0.46 -3.16 -9.90
N ARG A 108 -1.14 -4.10 -9.28
CA ARG A 108 -1.67 -5.32 -9.95
C ARG A 108 -3.18 -5.26 -10.13
N GLY A 109 -3.82 -4.13 -9.79
CA GLY A 109 -5.28 -4.01 -9.81
C GLY A 109 -5.97 -4.98 -8.85
N ALA A 110 -5.26 -5.41 -7.80
CA ALA A 110 -5.75 -6.38 -6.85
C ALA A 110 -6.66 -5.72 -5.82
N GLU A 111 -7.71 -6.43 -5.42
CA GLU A 111 -8.54 -6.06 -4.28
C GLU A 111 -7.84 -6.49 -2.99
N VAL A 112 -7.48 -5.54 -2.15
CA VAL A 112 -6.82 -5.84 -0.87
C VAL A 112 -7.87 -5.93 0.24
N VAL A 113 -7.73 -6.97 1.06
CA VAL A 113 -8.44 -7.14 2.33
C VAL A 113 -7.42 -7.07 3.45
N LEU A 114 -7.55 -6.09 4.34
CA LEU A 114 -6.77 -6.03 5.57
C LEU A 114 -7.37 -6.98 6.60
N LEU A 115 -6.58 -7.95 7.03
CA LEU A 115 -6.97 -8.93 8.04
C LEU A 115 -6.48 -8.46 9.41
N ASN A 116 -7.31 -8.63 10.43
CA ASN A 116 -6.98 -8.22 11.78
C ASN A 116 -5.95 -9.18 12.40
N THR A 117 -4.84 -8.63 12.89
CA THR A 117 -3.75 -9.37 13.56
C THR A 117 -4.14 -9.89 14.95
N GLY A 118 -5.23 -9.40 15.54
CA GLY A 118 -5.81 -9.88 16.79
C GLY A 118 -6.76 -11.07 16.63
N PHE A 119 -7.03 -11.53 15.40
CA PHE A 119 -7.95 -12.65 15.18
C PHE A 119 -7.34 -13.98 15.65
N GLY A 120 -8.14 -14.71 16.43
CA GLY A 120 -7.90 -16.12 16.69
C GLY A 120 -8.19 -16.98 15.46
N LYS A 121 -7.79 -18.24 15.52
CA LYS A 121 -7.91 -19.22 14.43
C LYS A 121 -9.32 -19.30 13.84
N GLY A 122 -10.35 -19.39 14.69
CA GLY A 122 -11.74 -19.55 14.24
C GLY A 122 -12.23 -18.34 13.43
N GLN A 123 -11.96 -17.13 13.91
CA GLN A 123 -12.34 -15.88 13.25
C GLN A 123 -11.63 -15.73 11.90
N LEU A 124 -10.32 -16.00 11.87
CA LEU A 124 -9.56 -15.93 10.63
C LEU A 124 -10.06 -16.97 9.60
N SER A 125 -10.37 -18.19 10.04
CA SER A 125 -10.92 -19.23 9.17
C SER A 125 -12.28 -18.83 8.58
N ALA A 126 -13.16 -18.22 9.38
CA ALA A 126 -14.47 -17.77 8.90
C ALA A 126 -14.31 -16.69 7.81
N VAL A 127 -13.49 -15.68 8.08
CA VAL A 127 -13.22 -14.58 7.14
C VAL A 127 -12.58 -15.08 5.85
N LEU A 128 -11.59 -15.98 5.94
CA LEU A 128 -10.93 -16.54 4.75
C LEU A 128 -11.86 -17.43 3.92
N SER A 129 -12.80 -18.11 4.57
CA SER A 129 -13.80 -18.96 3.89
C SER A 129 -14.83 -18.13 3.12
N GLU A 130 -15.20 -16.97 3.64
CA GLU A 130 -16.10 -16.01 3.02
C GLU A 130 -15.42 -15.24 1.89
N LEU A 131 -14.24 -14.67 2.15
CA LEU A 131 -13.56 -13.78 1.21
C LEU A 131 -12.78 -14.51 0.12
N ARG A 132 -12.35 -15.75 0.37
CA ARG A 132 -11.60 -16.61 -0.57
C ARG A 132 -10.48 -15.87 -1.31
N PRO A 133 -9.53 -15.24 -0.60
CA PRO A 133 -8.43 -14.54 -1.25
C PRO A 133 -7.58 -15.52 -2.08
N THR A 134 -7.13 -15.08 -3.25
CA THR A 134 -6.25 -15.87 -4.12
C THR A 134 -4.80 -15.90 -3.63
N LEU A 135 -4.44 -14.94 -2.76
CA LEU A 135 -3.14 -14.83 -2.11
C LEU A 135 -3.31 -14.26 -0.70
N ILE A 136 -2.52 -14.75 0.25
CA ILE A 136 -2.35 -14.12 1.56
C ILE A 136 -0.89 -13.70 1.69
N VAL A 137 -0.67 -12.43 2.00
CA VAL A 137 0.61 -11.87 2.43
C VAL A 137 0.54 -11.67 3.94
N ALA A 138 1.49 -12.23 4.67
CA ALA A 138 1.48 -12.16 6.12
C ALA A 138 2.89 -12.09 6.70
N ASP A 139 2.97 -11.54 7.91
CA ASP A 139 4.20 -11.58 8.69
C ASP A 139 4.52 -13.00 9.14
N ALA A 140 5.81 -13.29 9.25
CA ALA A 140 6.29 -14.62 9.66
C ALA A 140 5.70 -15.08 11.01
N GLU A 141 5.37 -14.15 11.92
CA GLU A 141 4.74 -14.46 13.21
C GLU A 141 3.36 -15.14 13.06
N PHE A 142 2.63 -14.88 11.98
CA PHE A 142 1.31 -15.45 11.72
C PHE A 142 1.35 -16.76 10.92
N ALA A 143 2.54 -17.20 10.50
CA ALA A 143 2.70 -18.47 9.79
C ALA A 143 2.12 -19.69 10.53
N PRO A 144 2.23 -19.83 11.87
CA PRO A 144 1.57 -20.91 12.61
C PRO A 144 0.04 -20.85 12.53
N LEU A 145 -0.54 -19.65 12.56
CA LEU A 145 -1.99 -19.45 12.50
C LEU A 145 -2.55 -19.88 11.13
N LEU A 146 -1.84 -19.51 10.06
CA LEU A 146 -2.23 -19.83 8.68
C LEU A 146 -2.09 -21.32 8.32
N ARG A 147 -1.16 -22.05 8.96
CA ARG A 147 -1.04 -23.52 8.77
C ARG A 147 -2.31 -24.29 9.13
N SER A 148 -3.10 -23.71 10.03
CA SER A 148 -4.24 -24.36 10.63
C SER A 148 -5.56 -24.05 9.94
N VAL A 149 -5.53 -23.21 8.89
CA VAL A 149 -6.67 -22.85 8.06
C VAL A 149 -6.54 -23.55 6.70
N PRO A 150 -7.60 -24.19 6.18
CA PRO A 150 -7.59 -24.74 4.82
C PRO A 150 -7.58 -23.60 3.81
N VAL A 151 -6.40 -23.21 3.33
CA VAL A 151 -6.29 -22.20 2.29
C VAL A 151 -5.86 -22.86 0.98
N ALA A 152 -6.70 -22.76 -0.05
CA ALA A 152 -6.33 -23.07 -1.43
C ALA A 152 -5.39 -21.96 -1.93
N LEU A 153 -4.10 -22.09 -1.61
CA LEU A 153 -3.07 -21.11 -2.01
C LEU A 153 -2.12 -21.75 -3.01
N ARG A 154 -1.96 -21.09 -4.17
CA ARG A 154 -0.69 -21.15 -4.88
C ARG A 154 0.31 -20.28 -4.13
N ARG A 155 1.44 -20.90 -3.76
CA ARG A 155 2.48 -20.43 -2.85
C ARG A 155 3.05 -19.03 -3.14
N ASN A 156 3.58 -18.44 -2.05
CA ASN A 156 4.55 -17.34 -1.93
C ASN A 156 3.96 -15.93 -1.82
N VAL A 157 3.89 -15.37 -0.60
CA VAL A 157 4.87 -14.39 -0.08
C VAL A 157 4.77 -14.38 1.46
N LEU A 158 5.78 -14.96 2.12
CA LEU A 158 6.07 -14.69 3.53
C LEU A 158 7.06 -13.52 3.53
N TRP A 159 6.68 -12.39 4.11
CA TRP A 159 7.63 -11.31 4.37
C TRP A 159 8.33 -11.63 5.68
N ALA A 160 9.64 -11.90 5.61
CA ALA A 160 10.47 -12.11 6.77
C ALA A 160 11.44 -10.95 6.87
N ASP A 161 11.19 -10.03 7.80
CA ASP A 161 12.26 -9.22 8.39
C ASP A 161 12.13 -9.23 9.92
N ARG A 162 13.15 -9.85 10.54
CA ARG A 162 13.47 -9.98 11.98
C ARG A 162 12.47 -10.66 12.94
N ARG A 163 13.05 -11.44 13.87
CA ARG A 163 12.39 -11.89 15.10
C ARG A 163 11.96 -10.65 15.91
N PRO A 164 10.77 -10.64 16.54
CA PRO A 164 10.46 -9.62 17.52
C PRO A 164 11.53 -9.67 18.62
N GLY A 165 12.29 -8.59 18.76
CA GLY A 165 13.00 -8.33 20.01
C GLY A 165 11.97 -8.19 21.13
N PRO A 166 12.37 -8.36 22.41
CA PRO A 166 11.44 -8.16 23.52
C PRO A 166 10.80 -6.78 23.35
N ALA A 167 9.46 -6.75 23.38
CA ALA A 167 8.68 -5.53 23.25
C ALA A 167 9.23 -4.51 24.24
N ARG A 168 9.98 -3.52 23.73
CA ARG A 168 10.15 -2.29 24.49
C ARG A 168 8.79 -1.64 24.43
N GLU A 169 8.17 -1.46 25.59
CA GLU A 169 7.11 -0.48 25.75
C GLU A 169 7.68 0.87 25.29
N VAL A 170 7.47 1.18 24.01
CA VAL A 170 7.57 2.54 23.52
C VAL A 170 6.24 3.15 23.95
N PRO A 171 6.22 4.09 24.91
CA PRO A 171 4.99 4.80 25.23
C PRO A 171 4.47 5.37 23.92
N LEU A 172 3.21 5.09 23.59
CA LEU A 172 2.50 5.86 22.57
C LEU A 172 2.78 7.33 22.86
N ALA A 173 3.54 7.99 21.98
CA ALA A 173 3.79 9.40 22.11
C ALA A 173 2.43 10.07 22.30
N ALA A 174 2.34 10.94 23.30
CA ALA A 174 1.10 11.64 23.65
C ALA A 174 0.44 12.22 22.38
N PRO A 175 -0.91 12.27 22.31
CA PRO A 175 -1.61 12.78 21.15
C PRO A 175 -1.02 14.12 20.71
N VAL A 176 -0.54 14.20 19.47
CA VAL A 176 -0.05 15.45 18.88
C VAL A 176 -1.28 16.33 18.61
N PRO A 177 -1.38 17.53 19.20
CA PRO A 177 -2.49 18.44 18.95
C PRO A 177 -2.57 18.79 17.46
N LEU A 178 -3.77 18.73 16.88
CA LEU A 178 -4.04 18.97 15.45
C LEU A 178 -3.58 20.35 14.96
N ASP A 179 -3.44 21.28 15.88
CA ASP A 179 -3.00 22.66 15.77
C ASP A 179 -1.47 22.83 15.59
N THR A 180 -0.70 21.73 15.64
CA THR A 180 0.76 21.72 15.39
C THR A 180 1.15 21.23 14.00
N LEU A 181 0.18 20.85 13.16
CA LEU A 181 0.43 20.52 11.76
C LEU A 181 0.53 21.81 10.94
N PRO A 182 1.53 21.96 10.05
CA PRO A 182 1.60 23.11 9.15
C PRO A 182 0.36 23.12 8.23
N PRO A 183 -0.11 24.31 7.82
CA PRO A 183 -1.36 24.48 7.09
C PRO A 183 -1.39 23.76 5.73
#